data_AF-A0A7S4M5A5-F1
#
_entry.id   AF-A0A7S4M5A5-F1
#
_cell.length_a   1.000
_cell.length_b   1.000
_cell.length_c   1.000
_cell.angle_alpha   90.00
_cell.angle_beta   90.00
_cell.angle_gamma   90.00
#
_symmetry.space_group_name_H-M   'P 1'
#
loop_
_entity.id
_entity.type
_entity.pdbx_description
1 polymer ?
#
loop_
_entity_poly.entity_id
_entity_poly.type
_entity_poly.pdbx_seq_one_letter_code
_entity_poly.pdbx_strand_id
1 'polypeptide(L)'
;ASVPAVSEADILRLTGLGASGRRTGKGSRPKKPKDMPRRPLSAYNVFFKEERARILDSRSSEEEDNDSGNESNDGNDDSSAGKAKEEGGKNRGKRKKRGQGAPHRKIGFENLAKTIGARWKTLSGPAMEQCKALAEEDMERYKSEMDEYHRRQCAKKKRKEEMPPGGEGEDE
;
A
#
# COMPACT_ATOMS: atom_id res chain seq x y z
N ALA A 1 6.00 -25.02 -50.90
CA ALA A 1 6.94 -24.58 -49.84
C ALA A 1 6.79 -25.54 -48.66
N SER A 2 7.88 -25.83 -47.93
CA SER A 2 7.83 -26.66 -46.71
C SER A 2 8.29 -25.83 -45.53
N VAL A 3 7.56 -25.88 -44.41
CA VAL A 3 7.97 -25.24 -43.16
C VAL A 3 8.90 -26.19 -42.39
N PRO A 4 10.07 -25.73 -41.91
CA PRO A 4 10.96 -26.58 -41.13
C PRO A 4 10.33 -26.88 -39.76
N ALA A 5 10.33 -28.15 -39.37
CA ALA A 5 9.92 -28.55 -38.03
C ALA A 5 10.95 -28.07 -37.00
N VAL A 6 10.55 -27.13 -36.13
CA VAL A 6 11.36 -26.71 -34.97
C VAL A 6 11.43 -27.86 -33.96
N SER A 7 12.62 -28.13 -33.41
CA SER A 7 12.78 -29.24 -32.48
C SER A 7 12.27 -28.90 -31.08
N GLU A 8 11.80 -29.90 -30.34
CA GLU A 8 11.36 -29.73 -28.95
C GLU A 8 12.48 -29.18 -28.04
N ALA A 9 13.74 -29.50 -28.36
CA ALA A 9 14.92 -28.96 -27.69
C ALA A 9 15.13 -27.45 -27.93
N ASP A 10 14.63 -26.90 -29.04
CA ASP A 10 14.71 -25.46 -29.33
C ASP A 10 13.60 -24.67 -28.62
N ILE A 11 12.42 -25.29 -28.45
CA ILE A 11 11.33 -24.74 -27.61
C ILE A 11 11.82 -24.58 -26.16
N LEU A 12 12.52 -25.60 -25.63
CA LEU A 12 13.08 -25.58 -24.28
C LEU A 12 14.23 -24.57 -24.07
N ARG A 13 14.91 -24.12 -25.14
CA ARG A 13 15.88 -23.01 -25.07
C ARG A 13 15.23 -21.63 -24.99
N LEU A 14 13.99 -21.49 -25.46
CA LEU A 14 13.25 -20.24 -25.41
C LEU A 14 12.70 -19.93 -23.99
N THR A 15 12.44 -20.97 -23.20
CA THR A 15 12.11 -20.86 -21.77
C THR A 15 13.35 -20.58 -20.93
N GLY A 16 13.79 -19.30 -20.89
CA GLY A 16 14.96 -18.82 -20.17
C GLY A 16 14.87 -18.88 -18.63
N LEU A 17 14.70 -20.07 -18.06
CA LEU A 17 14.67 -20.35 -16.62
C LEU A 17 16.09 -20.40 -16.02
N GLY A 18 16.88 -19.35 -16.28
CA GLY A 18 18.25 -19.20 -15.80
C GLY A 18 18.35 -18.43 -14.48
N ALA A 19 19.09 -19.00 -13.52
CA ALA A 19 19.62 -18.38 -12.30
C ALA A 19 18.63 -17.63 -11.37
N SER A 20 18.43 -18.17 -10.17
CA SER A 20 17.72 -17.53 -9.04
C SER A 20 18.54 -16.40 -8.39
N GLY A 21 18.79 -15.33 -9.15
CA GLY A 21 19.55 -14.15 -8.70
C GLY A 21 18.99 -13.56 -7.40
N ARG A 22 19.85 -13.49 -6.37
CA ARG A 22 19.50 -12.87 -5.08
C ARG A 22 19.09 -11.42 -5.32
N ARG A 23 17.83 -11.09 -5.01
CA ARG A 23 17.24 -9.77 -5.25
C ARG A 23 17.85 -8.74 -4.28
N THR A 24 18.95 -8.11 -4.71
CA THR A 24 19.60 -7.01 -4.00
C THR A 24 18.62 -5.85 -3.76
N GLY A 25 18.90 -5.06 -2.72
CA GLY A 25 18.16 -3.89 -2.22
C GLY A 25 16.82 -3.56 -2.89
N LYS A 26 15.71 -3.83 -2.19
CA LYS A 26 14.35 -3.53 -2.68
C LYS A 26 14.09 -2.02 -2.69
N GLY A 27 14.60 -1.36 -3.72
CA GLY A 27 14.62 0.09 -3.88
C GLY A 27 13.26 0.74 -3.60
N SER A 28 13.28 1.80 -2.79
CA SER A 28 12.10 2.56 -2.42
C SER A 28 11.41 3.09 -3.67
N ARG A 29 10.26 2.51 -4.05
CA ARG A 29 9.47 2.98 -5.20
C ARG A 29 9.15 4.47 -5.03
N PRO A 30 9.35 5.32 -6.04
CA PRO A 30 9.15 6.76 -5.92
C PRO A 30 7.73 7.07 -5.45
N LYS A 31 7.63 7.93 -4.43
CA LYS A 31 6.35 8.33 -3.84
C LYS A 31 5.60 9.20 -4.84
N LYS A 32 4.33 8.89 -5.05
CA LYS A 32 3.42 9.68 -5.90
C LYS A 32 3.24 11.10 -5.29
N PRO A 33 3.10 12.15 -6.12
CA PRO A 33 2.86 13.49 -5.62
C PRO A 33 1.53 13.57 -4.85
N LYS A 34 1.47 14.45 -3.84
CA LYS A 34 0.33 14.57 -2.92
C LYS A 34 -0.97 14.96 -3.63
N ASP A 35 -0.85 15.80 -4.66
CA ASP A 35 -1.95 16.27 -5.52
C ASP A 35 -2.65 15.16 -6.31
N MET A 36 -2.09 13.94 -6.38
CA MET A 36 -2.57 12.88 -7.26
C MET A 36 -3.72 12.09 -6.59
N PRO A 37 -4.93 12.05 -7.19
CA PRO A 37 -6.07 11.28 -6.72
C PRO A 37 -5.74 9.85 -6.28
N ARG A 38 -6.39 9.40 -5.21
CA ARG A 38 -6.11 8.09 -4.62
C ARG A 38 -6.83 7.01 -5.44
N ARG A 39 -6.11 5.91 -5.73
CA ARG A 39 -6.66 4.75 -6.44
C ARG A 39 -8.02 4.33 -5.86
N PRO A 40 -8.95 3.88 -6.71
CA PRO A 40 -10.27 3.48 -6.27
C PRO A 40 -10.23 2.17 -5.48
N LEU A 41 -11.30 1.93 -4.74
CA LEU A 41 -11.54 0.70 -4.02
C LEU A 41 -12.01 -0.40 -4.98
N SER A 42 -11.43 -1.59 -4.88
CA SER A 42 -12.04 -2.81 -5.42
C SER A 42 -13.19 -3.25 -4.51
N ALA A 43 -14.15 -4.03 -5.01
CA ALA A 43 -15.25 -4.60 -4.23
C ALA A 43 -14.80 -5.28 -2.93
N TYR A 44 -13.68 -6.01 -2.97
CA TYR A 44 -13.07 -6.60 -1.77
C TYR A 44 -12.61 -5.54 -0.75
N ASN A 45 -12.11 -4.39 -1.20
CA ASN A 45 -11.68 -3.30 -0.30
C ASN A 45 -12.86 -2.50 0.26
N VAL A 46 -14.03 -2.52 -0.40
CA VAL A 46 -15.29 -2.00 0.16
C VAL A 46 -15.75 -2.96 1.27
N PHE A 47 -15.94 -4.24 0.93
CA PHE A 47 -16.31 -5.30 1.88
C PHE A 47 -15.38 -5.34 3.11
N PHE A 48 -14.05 -5.30 2.91
CA PHE A 48 -13.08 -5.34 4.00
C PHE A 48 -13.22 -4.16 4.98
N LYS A 49 -13.67 -2.98 4.53
CA LYS A 49 -13.93 -1.84 5.43
C LYS A 49 -15.15 -2.09 6.29
N GLU A 50 -16.27 -2.49 5.68
CA GLU A 50 -17.53 -2.77 6.38
C GLU A 50 -17.37 -3.93 7.35
N GLU A 51 -16.78 -5.04 6.90
CA GLU A 51 -16.65 -6.25 7.70
C GLU A 51 -15.67 -6.04 8.87
N ARG A 52 -14.62 -5.24 8.65
CA ARG A 52 -13.76 -4.76 9.75
C ARG A 52 -14.50 -3.83 10.72
N ALA A 53 -15.44 -3.01 10.24
CA ALA A 53 -16.26 -2.19 11.13
C ALA A 53 -17.16 -3.09 11.99
N ARG A 54 -17.94 -4.00 11.39
CA ARG A 54 -18.80 -4.97 12.08
C ARG A 54 -18.06 -5.77 13.16
N ILE A 55 -16.86 -6.29 12.85
CA ILE A 55 -16.05 -7.10 13.78
C ILE A 55 -15.44 -6.26 14.92
N LEU A 56 -15.21 -4.96 14.72
CA LEU A 56 -14.78 -4.05 15.79
C LEU A 56 -15.96 -3.56 16.65
N ASP A 57 -17.13 -3.43 16.05
CA ASP A 57 -18.37 -2.96 16.66
C ASP A 57 -18.93 -4.01 17.64
N SER A 58 -19.15 -5.25 17.18
CA SER A 58 -19.70 -6.32 18.03
C SER A 58 -18.84 -6.60 19.27
N ARG A 59 -17.52 -6.56 19.12
CA ARG A 59 -16.56 -6.73 20.23
C ARG A 59 -16.31 -5.48 21.06
N SER A 60 -16.95 -4.36 20.72
CA SER A 60 -17.03 -3.19 21.60
C SER A 60 -18.23 -3.28 22.56
N SER A 61 -19.28 -4.01 22.18
CA SER A 61 -20.47 -4.30 23.02
C SER A 61 -20.37 -5.56 23.88
N GLU A 62 -19.39 -6.44 23.65
CA GLU A 62 -19.27 -7.76 24.32
C GLU A 62 -18.30 -7.79 25.52
N GLU A 63 -17.56 -6.70 25.81
CA GLU A 63 -16.41 -6.74 26.73
C GLU A 63 -16.48 -5.70 27.87
N GLU A 64 -17.42 -5.87 28.81
CA GLU A 64 -17.32 -5.28 30.17
C GLU A 64 -16.62 -6.21 31.19
N ASP A 65 -16.61 -7.54 30.99
CA ASP A 65 -16.11 -8.49 31.99
C ASP A 65 -15.22 -9.61 31.40
N ASN A 66 -13.98 -9.24 31.03
CA ASN A 66 -12.82 -10.14 31.16
C ASN A 66 -11.49 -9.35 31.08
N ASP A 67 -10.88 -9.06 32.23
CA ASP A 67 -9.47 -8.71 32.28
C ASP A 67 -8.62 -10.00 32.24
N SER A 68 -7.71 -10.08 31.27
CA SER A 68 -6.70 -11.13 31.22
C SER A 68 -5.48 -10.62 30.47
N GLY A 69 -4.61 -9.93 31.19
CA GLY A 69 -3.38 -9.37 30.66
C GLY A 69 -2.42 -10.45 30.15
N ASN A 70 -1.94 -10.29 28.92
CA ASN A 70 -0.74 -10.97 28.43
C ASN A 70 0.35 -9.93 28.12
N GLU A 71 1.16 -9.61 29.12
CA GLU A 71 2.36 -8.81 28.97
C GLU A 71 3.51 -9.66 28.41
N SER A 72 3.57 -9.78 27.08
CA SER A 72 4.70 -10.43 26.40
C SER A 72 5.84 -9.43 26.12
N ASN A 73 6.72 -9.35 27.11
CA ASN A 73 8.10 -8.81 27.24
C ASN A 73 8.82 -8.08 26.05
N ASP A 74 9.75 -7.18 26.43
CA ASP A 74 10.64 -6.40 25.56
C ASP A 74 12.01 -7.08 25.32
N GLY A 75 12.73 -6.65 24.28
CA GLY A 75 14.20 -6.73 24.21
C GLY A 75 14.89 -8.04 23.75
N ASN A 76 15.34 -8.06 22.49
CA ASN A 76 16.63 -8.61 22.00
C ASN A 76 16.76 -8.14 20.53
N ASP A 77 17.47 -7.08 20.17
CA ASP A 77 18.92 -6.86 20.21
C ASP A 77 19.76 -8.05 19.73
N ASP A 78 20.36 -7.88 18.55
CA ASP A 78 21.53 -8.63 18.09
C ASP A 78 22.40 -7.64 17.32
N SER A 79 23.46 -7.17 17.98
CA SER A 79 24.30 -6.07 17.52
C SER A 79 25.72 -6.58 17.25
N SER A 80 26.05 -6.84 15.99
CA SER A 80 27.40 -7.28 15.56
C SER A 80 28.14 -6.20 14.74
N ALA A 81 29.42 -6.01 15.03
CA ALA A 81 30.24 -4.84 14.66
C ALA A 81 30.55 -4.72 13.15
N GLY A 82 30.96 -3.57 12.60
CA GLY A 82 31.28 -2.24 13.18
C GLY A 82 31.45 -1.20 12.05
N LYS A 83 32.23 -0.11 12.14
CA LYS A 83 33.12 0.43 13.19
C LYS A 83 33.45 1.91 12.89
N ALA A 84 33.13 2.83 13.82
CA ALA A 84 33.64 4.21 13.97
C ALA A 84 33.51 5.21 12.79
N LYS A 85 33.38 6.53 12.97
CA LYS A 85 33.24 7.39 14.16
C LYS A 85 31.91 8.20 14.07
N GLU A 86 31.66 9.46 14.47
CA GLU A 86 32.33 10.58 15.19
C GLU A 86 31.22 11.38 15.95
N GLU A 87 31.46 12.61 16.40
CA GLU A 87 30.65 13.35 17.36
C GLU A 87 29.42 14.07 16.78
N GLY A 88 28.39 14.28 17.62
CA GLY A 88 27.17 15.00 17.22
C GLY A 88 25.95 14.70 18.10
N GLY A 89 26.08 14.85 19.42
CA GLY A 89 25.04 14.46 20.39
C GLY A 89 23.68 15.11 20.16
N LYS A 90 22.66 14.33 19.76
CA LYS A 90 21.26 14.76 19.72
C LYS A 90 20.39 13.77 20.46
N ASN A 91 20.05 14.12 21.71
CA ASN A 91 19.22 13.35 22.62
C ASN A 91 17.83 13.06 22.01
N ARG A 92 17.61 11.86 21.48
CA ARG A 92 16.37 11.45 20.79
C ARG A 92 15.28 11.08 21.81
N GLY A 93 14.92 12.03 22.66
CA GLY A 93 13.96 11.84 23.75
C GLY A 93 12.68 11.12 23.29
N LYS A 94 12.24 10.13 24.06
CA LYS A 94 11.06 9.29 23.80
C LYS A 94 9.81 10.16 23.56
N ARG A 95 9.52 10.48 22.29
CA ARG A 95 8.27 11.14 21.87
C ARG A 95 7.11 10.21 22.21
N LYS A 96 6.52 10.39 23.41
CA LYS A 96 5.29 9.71 23.85
C LYS A 96 4.28 9.74 22.69
N LYS A 97 3.92 8.57 22.17
CA LYS A 97 3.22 8.42 20.88
C LYS A 97 1.77 8.87 21.05
N ARG A 98 1.53 10.17 20.79
CA ARG A 98 0.24 10.85 20.95
C ARG A 98 -0.87 10.05 20.24
N GLY A 99 -1.91 9.70 20.97
CA GLY A 99 -3.06 8.94 20.47
C GLY A 99 -2.79 7.45 20.31
N GLN A 100 -3.16 6.66 21.33
CA GLN A 100 -3.47 5.24 21.14
C GLN A 100 -4.89 5.13 20.54
N GLY A 101 -5.05 5.61 19.30
CA GLY A 101 -6.36 5.77 18.67
C GLY A 101 -6.93 4.45 18.10
N ALA A 102 -8.23 4.26 18.30
CA ALA A 102 -9.08 3.13 17.89
C ALA A 102 -8.79 1.77 18.61
N PRO A 103 -9.84 0.98 18.94
CA PRO A 103 -9.76 -0.22 19.78
C PRO A 103 -9.07 -1.45 19.14
N HIS A 104 -8.46 -1.29 17.96
CA HIS A 104 -7.95 -2.38 17.12
C HIS A 104 -6.85 -3.24 17.77
N ARG A 105 -6.26 -2.83 18.89
CA ARG A 105 -5.23 -3.64 19.59
C ARG A 105 -5.75 -5.02 20.03
N LYS A 106 -7.07 -5.16 20.26
CA LYS A 106 -7.70 -6.43 20.66
C LYS A 106 -7.66 -7.53 19.59
N ILE A 107 -7.47 -7.20 18.30
CA ILE A 107 -7.42 -8.19 17.21
C ILE A 107 -6.19 -7.97 16.32
N GLY A 108 -5.34 -8.99 16.23
CA GLY A 108 -4.22 -9.01 15.29
C GLY A 108 -4.70 -8.92 13.83
N PHE A 109 -4.07 -8.06 13.04
CA PHE A 109 -4.45 -7.81 11.63
C PHE A 109 -4.53 -9.11 10.80
N GLU A 110 -3.66 -10.08 11.08
CA GLU A 110 -3.66 -11.38 10.41
C GLU A 110 -4.94 -12.19 10.67
N ASN A 111 -5.39 -12.26 11.92
CA ASN A 111 -6.62 -13.00 12.27
C ASN A 111 -7.85 -12.32 11.66
N LEU A 112 -7.92 -10.99 11.74
CA LEU A 112 -8.96 -10.19 11.07
C LEU A 112 -8.97 -10.46 9.55
N ALA A 113 -7.80 -10.43 8.90
CA ALA A 113 -7.69 -10.68 7.47
C ALA A 113 -8.04 -12.11 7.06
N LYS A 114 -7.72 -13.11 7.90
CA LYS A 114 -8.14 -14.52 7.72
C LYS A 114 -9.67 -14.63 7.81
N THR A 115 -10.31 -14.05 8.82
CA THR A 115 -11.77 -14.09 9.00
C THR A 115 -12.51 -13.41 7.84
N ILE A 116 -12.11 -12.19 7.46
CA ILE A 116 -12.73 -11.47 6.34
C ILE A 116 -12.48 -12.19 5.01
N GLY A 117 -11.25 -12.68 4.77
CA GLY A 117 -10.89 -13.43 3.57
C GLY A 117 -11.57 -14.79 3.43
N ALA A 118 -12.01 -15.39 4.54
CA ALA A 118 -12.89 -16.55 4.54
C ALA A 118 -14.34 -16.14 4.19
N ARG A 119 -14.92 -15.17 4.91
CA ARG A 119 -16.30 -14.69 4.68
C ARG A 119 -16.52 -14.22 3.23
N TRP A 120 -15.57 -13.52 2.62
CA TRP A 120 -15.63 -13.11 1.22
C TRP A 120 -15.82 -14.26 0.22
N LYS A 121 -15.29 -15.46 0.52
CA LYS A 121 -15.46 -16.65 -0.34
C LYS A 121 -16.82 -17.32 -0.16
N THR A 122 -17.48 -17.10 0.99
CA THR A 122 -18.81 -17.64 1.30
C THR A 122 -19.93 -16.71 0.82
N LEU A 123 -19.67 -15.41 0.65
CA LEU A 123 -20.64 -14.44 0.16
C LEU A 123 -20.92 -14.61 -1.33
N SER A 124 -22.01 -15.33 -1.62
CA SER A 124 -22.54 -15.53 -2.97
C SER A 124 -23.47 -14.38 -3.42
N GLY A 125 -23.59 -14.20 -4.73
CA GLY A 125 -24.61 -13.36 -5.41
C GLY A 125 -24.78 -11.94 -4.83
N PRO A 126 -25.95 -11.60 -4.26
CA PRO A 126 -26.39 -10.22 -4.04
C PRO A 126 -25.45 -9.40 -3.13
N ALA A 127 -24.85 -10.02 -2.10
CA ALA A 127 -23.90 -9.32 -1.24
C ALA A 127 -22.60 -8.93 -1.98
N MET A 128 -22.16 -9.75 -2.93
CA MET A 128 -21.02 -9.44 -3.79
C MET A 128 -21.40 -8.38 -4.85
N GLU A 129 -22.63 -8.37 -5.33
CA GLU A 129 -23.15 -7.36 -6.26
C GLU A 129 -23.23 -5.97 -5.63
N GLN A 130 -23.72 -5.86 -4.39
CA GLN A 130 -23.67 -4.62 -3.61
C GLN A 130 -22.21 -4.10 -3.46
N CYS A 131 -21.27 -4.99 -3.13
CA CYS A 131 -19.86 -4.63 -3.03
C CYS A 131 -19.24 -4.22 -4.40
N LYS A 132 -19.73 -4.77 -5.52
CA LYS A 132 -19.32 -4.37 -6.88
C LYS A 132 -19.85 -2.99 -7.24
N ALA A 133 -21.14 -2.71 -7.01
CA ALA A 133 -21.76 -1.42 -7.32
C ALA A 133 -21.06 -0.26 -6.59
N LEU A 134 -20.82 -0.41 -5.28
CA LEU A 134 -20.09 0.57 -4.47
C LEU A 134 -18.63 0.76 -4.93
N ALA A 135 -18.00 -0.26 -5.53
CA ALA A 135 -16.67 -0.15 -6.09
C ALA A 135 -16.66 0.50 -7.48
N GLU A 136 -17.74 0.36 -8.26
CA GLU A 136 -17.92 1.04 -9.54
C GLU A 136 -18.16 2.54 -9.35
N GLU A 137 -18.98 2.94 -8.37
CA GLU A 137 -19.12 4.33 -7.93
C GLU A 137 -17.77 4.94 -7.49
N ASP A 138 -16.99 4.19 -6.68
CA ASP A 138 -15.65 4.61 -6.24
C ASP A 138 -14.67 4.74 -7.43
N MET A 139 -14.81 3.88 -8.46
CA MET A 139 -14.10 3.99 -9.73
C MET A 139 -14.54 5.20 -10.55
N GLU A 140 -15.82 5.58 -10.58
CA GLU A 140 -16.30 6.76 -11.28
C GLU A 140 -15.81 8.06 -10.66
N ARG A 141 -15.84 8.16 -9.32
CA ARG A 141 -15.20 9.25 -8.59
C ARG A 141 -13.71 9.34 -8.95
N TYR A 142 -13.00 8.21 -9.06
CA TYR A 142 -11.60 8.21 -9.47
C TYR A 142 -11.38 8.64 -10.93
N LYS A 143 -12.29 8.31 -11.87
CA LYS A 143 -12.24 8.78 -13.27
C LYS A 143 -12.32 10.31 -13.30
N SER A 144 -13.32 10.91 -12.67
CA SER A 144 -13.51 12.38 -12.68
C SER A 144 -12.40 13.13 -11.92
N GLU A 145 -11.97 12.63 -10.76
CA GLU A 145 -10.80 13.16 -10.05
C GLU A 145 -9.52 13.08 -10.90
N MET A 146 -9.30 11.97 -11.65
CA MET A 146 -8.16 11.81 -12.57
C MET A 146 -8.20 12.81 -13.71
N ASP A 147 -9.37 13.04 -14.33
CA ASP A 147 -9.48 13.97 -15.45
C ASP A 147 -9.24 15.42 -15.00
N GLU A 148 -9.73 15.81 -13.82
CA GLU A 148 -9.32 17.07 -13.20
C GLU A 148 -7.83 17.16 -12.93
N TYR A 149 -7.23 16.09 -12.40
CA TYR A 149 -5.80 16.04 -12.17
C TYR A 149 -5.02 16.18 -13.48
N HIS A 150 -5.42 15.50 -14.56
CA HIS A 150 -4.79 15.61 -15.87
C HIS A 150 -4.95 17.01 -16.47
N ARG A 151 -6.15 17.63 -16.39
CA ARG A 151 -6.36 19.05 -16.76
C ARG A 151 -5.41 19.96 -15.98
N ARG A 152 -5.30 19.78 -14.66
CA ARG A 152 -4.44 20.56 -13.75
C ARG A 152 -2.95 20.36 -14.03
N GLN A 153 -2.50 19.15 -14.36
CA GLN A 153 -1.10 18.87 -14.71
C GLN A 153 -0.76 19.38 -16.11
N CYS A 154 -1.68 19.32 -17.08
CA CYS A 154 -1.49 19.91 -18.40
C CYS A 154 -1.30 21.44 -18.30
N ALA A 155 -2.18 22.13 -17.55
CA ALA A 155 -2.04 23.56 -17.27
C ALA A 155 -0.74 23.90 -16.49
N LYS A 156 -0.32 23.05 -15.54
CA LYS A 156 0.97 23.19 -14.84
C LYS A 156 2.18 23.01 -15.77
N LYS A 157 2.14 22.06 -16.73
CA LYS A 157 3.18 21.91 -17.76
C LYS A 157 3.22 23.14 -18.65
N LYS A 158 2.08 23.52 -19.23
CA LYS A 158 1.96 24.67 -20.14
C LYS A 158 2.51 25.96 -19.51
N ARG A 159 2.13 26.28 -18.26
CA ARG A 159 2.69 27.43 -17.53
C ARG A 159 4.20 27.36 -17.24
N LYS A 160 4.81 26.18 -17.21
CA LYS A 160 6.27 26.03 -17.06
C LYS A 160 7.00 26.18 -18.41
N GLU A 161 6.30 25.88 -19.50
CA GLU A 161 6.81 25.89 -20.88
C GLU A 161 6.62 27.27 -21.54
N GLU A 162 5.59 28.02 -21.14
CA GLU A 162 5.35 29.42 -21.50
C GLU A 162 6.04 30.44 -20.57
N MET A 163 6.66 29.99 -19.47
CA MET A 163 7.73 30.77 -18.85
C MET A 163 9.00 30.52 -19.67
N PRO A 164 9.55 31.52 -20.40
CA PRO A 164 10.88 31.37 -20.96
C PRO A 164 11.89 31.08 -19.84
N PRO A 165 12.99 30.36 -20.11
CA PRO A 165 14.12 30.37 -19.19
C PRO A 165 14.49 31.84 -18.96
N GLY A 166 14.46 32.28 -17.69
CA GLY A 166 14.78 33.67 -17.36
C GLY A 166 16.17 33.99 -17.86
N GLY A 167 16.32 35.11 -18.57
CA GLY A 167 17.61 35.54 -19.10
C GLY A 167 18.65 35.52 -17.99
N GLU A 168 19.76 34.81 -18.25
CA GLU A 168 20.90 34.79 -17.35
C GLU A 168 21.43 36.23 -17.28
N GLY A 169 21.59 36.75 -16.06
CA GLY A 169 21.90 38.16 -15.85
C GLY A 169 23.27 38.50 -16.40
N GLU A 170 23.31 39.38 -17.40
CA GLU A 170 24.51 40.12 -17.81
C GLU A 170 24.79 41.21 -16.75
N ASP A 171 25.21 40.78 -15.56
CA ASP A 171 25.83 41.64 -14.55
C ASP A 171 27.33 41.81 -14.88
N GLU A 172 27.82 43.05 -14.85
CA GLU A 172 29.11 43.52 -15.42
C GLU A 172 30.40 43.05 -14.71
#